data_AF-A0A6A5AJP7-F1
#
_entry.id   AF-A0A6A5AJP7-F1
#
_cell.length_a   1.000
_cell.length_b   1.000
_cell.length_c   1.000
_cell.angle_alpha   90.00
_cell.angle_beta   90.00
_cell.angle_gamma   90.00
#
_symmetry.space_group_name_H-M   'P 1'
#
loop_
_entity.id
_entity.type
_entity.pdbx_description
1 polymer ?
#
loop_
_entity_poly.entity_id
_entity_poly.type
_entity_poly.pdbx_seq_one_letter_code
_entity_poly.pdbx_strand_id
1 'polypeptide(L)'
;MEELHLMQHHDPSAKAIVFSQFVNMLDLIEHRLRLAGLKCVKLSGGIPMAQRDRLLTEFRDDPTLTVFLISLKAGGVALNL
;
A
#
# COMPACT_ATOMS: atom_id res chain seq x y z
N MET A 1 3.88 7.28 -11.48
CA MET A 1 2.51 6.86 -11.88
C MET A 1 2.55 6.02 -13.13
N GLU A 2 3.33 6.42 -14.15
CA GLU A 2 3.55 5.66 -15.38
C GLU A 2 3.96 4.19 -15.13
N GLU A 3 4.97 3.96 -14.28
CA GLU A 3 5.40 2.60 -13.89
C GLU A 3 4.26 1.73 -13.31
N LEU A 4 3.36 2.29 -12.51
CA LEU A 4 2.23 1.53 -11.94
C LEU A 4 1.22 1.14 -13.01
N HIS A 5 1.01 1.98 -14.02
CA HIS A 5 0.14 1.66 -15.15
C HIS A 5 0.79 0.60 -16.05
N LEU A 6 2.08 0.73 -16.34
CA LEU A 6 2.84 -0.27 -17.10
C LEU A 6 2.81 -1.64 -16.40
N MET A 7 2.99 -1.65 -15.08
CA MET A 7 2.88 -2.85 -14.26
C MET A 7 1.50 -3.50 -14.41
N GLN A 8 0.41 -2.74 -14.27
CA GLN A 8 -0.96 -3.24 -14.42
C GLN A 8 -1.29 -3.71 -15.85
N HIS A 9 -0.72 -3.07 -16.87
CA HIS A 9 -0.91 -3.46 -18.26
C HIS A 9 -0.21 -4.79 -18.59
N HIS A 10 0.97 -5.03 -18.02
CA HIS A 10 1.68 -6.31 -18.20
C HIS A 10 1.08 -7.43 -17.34
N ASP A 11 0.73 -7.14 -16.09
CA ASP A 11 0.12 -8.09 -15.18
C ASP A 11 -0.96 -7.38 -14.32
N PRO A 12 -2.25 -7.59 -14.64
CA PRO A 12 -3.34 -7.00 -13.86
C PRO A 12 -3.38 -7.42 -12.39
N SER A 13 -2.68 -8.50 -12.01
CA SER A 13 -2.59 -9.00 -10.64
C SER A 13 -1.40 -8.43 -9.86
N ALA A 14 -0.51 -7.69 -10.53
CA ALA A 14 0.69 -7.15 -9.91
C ALA A 14 0.36 -6.13 -8.82
N LYS A 15 1.15 -6.19 -7.76
CA LYS A 15 0.99 -5.38 -6.54
C LYS A 15 2.30 -4.71 -6.17
N ALA A 16 2.21 -3.46 -5.73
CA ALA A 16 3.35 -2.65 -5.32
C ALA A 16 3.31 -2.34 -3.82
N ILE A 17 4.49 -2.28 -3.20
CA ILE A 17 4.64 -1.89 -1.80
C ILE A 17 5.58 -0.69 -1.72
N VAL A 18 5.18 0.35 -0.99
CA VAL A 18 5.95 1.58 -0.83
C VAL A 18 6.25 1.79 0.65
N PHE A 19 7.53 1.83 0.97
CA PHE A 19 8.01 2.10 2.33
C PHE A 19 8.42 3.57 2.48
N SER A 20 8.11 4.17 3.63
CA SER A 20 8.62 5.50 4.00
C SER A 20 8.84 5.65 5.49
N GLN A 21 9.90 6.35 5.91
CA GLN A 21 10.09 6.74 7.31
C GLN A 21 9.13 7.85 7.74
N PHE A 22 8.53 8.54 6.78
CA PHE A 22 7.72 9.73 6.99
C PHE A 22 6.26 9.48 6.63
N VAL A 23 5.36 9.56 7.61
CA VAL A 23 3.92 9.31 7.41
C VAL A 23 3.30 10.36 6.49
N ASN A 24 3.71 11.63 6.61
CA ASN A 24 3.27 12.70 5.70
C ASN A 24 3.65 12.45 4.23
N MET A 25 4.76 11.75 3.97
CA MET A 25 5.10 11.33 2.61
C MET A 25 4.13 10.26 2.11
N LEU A 26 3.73 9.31 2.96
CA LEU A 26 2.69 8.34 2.61
C LEU A 26 1.35 9.03 2.33
N ASP A 27 1.01 10.08 3.07
CA ASP A 27 -0.21 10.86 2.82
C ASP A 27 -0.18 11.55 1.45
N LEU A 28 0.97 12.12 1.07
CA LEU A 28 1.16 12.73 -0.24
C LEU A 28 1.08 11.70 -1.37
N ILE A 29 1.68 10.52 -1.18
CA ILE A 29 1.64 9.43 -2.15
C ILE A 29 0.20 8.93 -2.30
N GLU A 30 -0.50 8.66 -1.20
CA GLU A 30 -1.90 8.25 -1.18
C GLU A 30 -2.78 9.25 -1.95
N HIS A 31 -2.60 10.55 -1.70
CA HIS A 31 -3.35 11.58 -2.42
C HIS A 31 -3.11 11.52 -3.93
N ARG A 32 -1.85 11.35 -4.37
CA ARG A 32 -1.51 11.26 -5.79
C ARG A 32 -2.02 9.96 -6.44
N LEU A 33 -2.01 8.84 -5.72
CA LEU A 33 -2.58 7.57 -6.18
C LEU A 33 -4.09 7.69 -6.41
N ARG A 34 -4.82 8.27 -5.45
CA ARG A 34 -6.26 8.52 -5.57
C ARG A 34 -6.61 9.41 -6.75
N LEU A 35 -5.84 10.47 -6.99
CA LEU A 35 -6.05 11.35 -8.15
C LEU A 35 -5.89 10.64 -9.50
N ALA A 36 -5.12 9.56 -9.55
CA ALA A 36 -4.98 8.73 -10.75
C ALA A 36 -5.93 7.53 -10.78
N GLY A 37 -6.88 7.43 -9.85
CA GLY A 37 -7.83 6.32 -9.78
C GLY A 37 -7.25 5.01 -9.25
N LEU A 38 -6.04 5.02 -8.68
CA LEU A 38 -5.42 3.83 -8.08
C LEU A 38 -5.85 3.71 -6.62
N LYS A 39 -6.38 2.55 -6.24
CA LYS A 39 -6.70 2.26 -4.85
C LYS A 39 -5.48 1.72 -4.11
N CYS A 40 -5.33 2.19 -2.88
CA CYS A 40 -4.24 1.79 -2.01
C CYS A 40 -4.71 1.62 -0.57
N VAL A 41 -3.99 0.82 0.20
CA VAL A 41 -4.12 0.73 1.65
C VAL A 41 -2.86 1.28 2.32
N LYS A 42 -3.00 1.78 3.55
CA LYS A 42 -1.92 2.39 4.31
C LYS A 42 -1.80 1.78 5.70
N LEU A 43 -0.60 1.32 6.06
CA LEU A 43 -0.23 0.83 7.38
C LEU A 43 0.74 1.81 8.04
N SER A 44 0.28 2.43 9.13
CA SER A 44 1.11 3.27 9.99
C SER A 44 1.21 2.67 11.40
N GLY A 45 2.18 3.14 12.19
CA GLY A 45 2.47 2.57 13.52
C GLY A 45 1.36 2.71 14.56
N GLY A 46 0.33 3.54 14.28
CA GLY A 46 -0.83 3.71 15.16
C GLY A 46 -1.96 2.69 14.93
N ILE A 47 -1.86 1.83 13.90
CA ILE A 47 -2.91 0.86 13.58
C ILE A 47 -2.82 -0.35 14.52
N PRO A 48 -3.93 -0.74 15.20
CA PRO A 48 -3.98 -1.95 16.02
C PRO A 48 -3.65 -3.22 15.24
N MET A 49 -3.04 -4.21 15.90
CA MET A 49 -2.64 -5.49 15.25
C MET A 49 -3.80 -6.17 14.52
N ALA A 50 -4.98 -6.24 15.13
CA ALA A 50 -6.16 -6.86 14.51
C ALA A 50 -6.61 -6.16 13.21
N GLN A 51 -6.35 -4.86 13.08
CA GLN A 51 -6.65 -4.11 11.87
C GLN A 51 -5.56 -4.28 10.81
N ARG A 52 -4.31 -4.51 11.21
CA ARG A 52 -3.21 -4.83 10.29
C ARG A 52 -3.50 -6.10 9.48
N ASP A 53 -3.89 -7.19 10.14
CA ASP A 53 -4.15 -8.47 9.46
C ASP A 53 -5.29 -8.36 8.45
N ARG A 54 -6.29 -7.53 8.77
CA ARG A 54 -7.38 -7.19 7.84
C ARG A 54 -6.85 -6.45 6.62
N LEU A 55 -6.04 -5.42 6.79
CA LEU A 55 -5.45 -4.66 5.68
C LEU A 55 -4.53 -5.53 4.81
N LEU A 56 -3.78 -6.45 5.41
CA LEU A 56 -2.96 -7.43 4.68
C LEU A 56 -3.82 -8.39 3.85
N THR A 57 -4.88 -8.92 4.46
CA THR A 57 -5.83 -9.82 3.79
C THR A 57 -6.54 -9.11 2.65
N GLU A 58 -7.04 -7.90 2.91
CA GLU A 58 -7.70 -7.06 1.91
C GLU A 58 -6.75 -6.74 0.75
N PHE A 59 -5.50 -6.34 1.05
CA PHE A 59 -4.50 -6.09 0.02
C PHE A 59 -4.15 -7.35 -0.77
N ARG A 60 -4.10 -8.53 -0.16
CA ARG A 60 -3.80 -9.79 -0.87
C ARG A 60 -4.96 -10.19 -1.77
N ASP A 61 -6.18 -10.14 -1.27
CA ASP A 61 -7.34 -10.79 -1.87
C ASP A 61 -8.15 -9.86 -2.79
N ASP A 62 -8.09 -8.54 -2.62
CA ASP A 62 -8.73 -7.57 -3.51
C ASP A 62 -7.81 -7.22 -4.70
N PRO A 63 -8.15 -7.63 -5.95
CA PRO A 63 -7.34 -7.30 -7.13
C PRO A 63 -7.38 -5.80 -7.48
N THR A 64 -8.35 -5.04 -6.97
CA THR A 64 -8.45 -3.59 -7.20
C THR A 64 -7.50 -2.78 -6.30
N LEU A 65 -6.97 -3.37 -5.24
CA LEU A 65 -5.93 -2.79 -4.39
C LEU A 65 -4.55 -3.13 -4.94
N THR A 66 -3.88 -2.13 -5.51
CA THR A 66 -2.62 -2.36 -6.23
C THR A 66 -1.40 -1.76 -5.53
N VAL A 67 -1.59 -0.91 -4.51
CA VAL A 67 -0.49 -0.31 -3.75
C VAL A 67 -0.70 -0.43 -2.24
N PHE A 68 0.32 -0.91 -1.52
CA PHE A 68 0.39 -0.89 -0.06
C PHE A 68 1.44 0.12 0.42
N LEU A 69 0.99 1.16 1.12
CA LEU A 69 1.82 2.18 1.75
C LEU A 69 2.17 1.80 3.19
N ILE A 70 3.46 1.71 3.53
CA ILE A 70 3.91 1.21 4.83
C ILE A 70 4.90 2.18 5.46
N SER A 71 4.65 2.59 6.71
CA SER A 71 5.62 3.40 7.43
C SER A 71 6.72 2.52 8.04
N LEU A 72 7.98 2.93 7.94
CA LEU A 72 9.11 2.20 8.53
C LEU A 72 9.09 2.24 10.07
N LYS A 73 8.39 3.21 10.67
CA LYS A 73 8.03 3.16 12.10
C LYS A 73 7.09 2.00 12.44
N ALA A 74 6.25 1.56 11.49
CA ALA A 74 5.51 0.30 11.59
C ALA A 74 6.36 -0.93 11.17
N GLY A 75 7.49 -0.70 10.51
CA GLY A 75 8.38 -1.70 9.91
C GLY A 75 9.30 -2.46 10.86
N GLY A 76 9.23 -2.21 12.18
CA GLY A 76 9.78 -3.14 13.18
C GLY A 76 8.98 -4.45 13.29
N VAL A 77 7.92 -4.59 12.49
CA VAL A 77 7.07 -5.77 12.42
C VAL A 77 7.36 -6.49 11.12
N ALA A 78 7.82 -7.74 11.23
CA ALA A 78 7.91 -8.65 10.11
C ALA A 78 6.56 -8.72 9.40
N LEU A 79 6.47 -8.09 8.22
CA LEU A 79 5.35 -8.27 7.31
C LEU A 79 5.62 -9.56 6.57
N ASN A 80 4.91 -10.62 6.95
CA ASN A 80 4.89 -11.85 6.16
C ASN A 80 3.87 -11.61 5.04
N LEU A 81 4.37 -11.24 3.87
CA LEU A 81 3.61 -10.90 2.66
C LEU A 81 3.55 -12.08 1.71
#